data_AF-A0A1Y1JP72-F1
#
_entry.id   AF-A0A1Y1JP72-F1
#
_cell.length_a   1.000
_cell.length_b   1.000
_cell.length_c   1.000
_cell.angle_alpha   90.00
_cell.angle_beta   90.00
_cell.angle_gamma   90.00
#
_symmetry.space_group_name_H-M   'P 1'
#
loop_
_entity.id
_entity.type
_entity.pdbx_description
1 polymer ?
#
loop_
_entity_poly.entity_id
_entity_poly.type
_entity_poly.pdbx_seq_one_letter_code
_entity_poly.pdbx_strand_id
1 'polypeptide(L)'
;MNKKCEEIKLNYYTCLNGSKRNPSKCSDIEAELRECSKTTGESYCINEINNLMNCSRLPDPTICAKEFFLFRECNRPDGPHMQIEDGKYVIAKEHLEKYNVNSATIGPVDAPERNNTKTAEFLEKMKETLHLKNFKEKFVAYKW
;
A
#
# COMPACT_ATOMS: atom_id res chain seq x y z
N MET A 1 -25.66 10.68 0.20
CA MET A 1 -24.91 11.69 0.98
C MET A 1 -25.76 12.23 2.12
N ASN A 2 -25.43 11.84 3.36
CA ASN A 2 -26.08 12.34 4.56
C ASN A 2 -25.32 13.59 5.05
N LYS A 3 -25.93 14.79 4.96
CA LYS A 3 -25.29 16.06 5.35
C LYS A 3 -24.71 16.03 6.77
N LYS A 4 -25.39 15.35 7.69
CA LYS A 4 -24.95 15.19 9.08
C LYS A 4 -23.64 14.39 9.17
N CYS A 5 -23.48 13.34 8.37
CA CYS A 5 -22.27 12.50 8.39
C CYS A 5 -21.05 13.22 7.81
N GLU A 6 -21.23 14.04 6.77
CA GLU A 6 -20.13 14.87 6.25
C GLU A 6 -19.70 15.97 7.26
N GLU A 7 -20.63 16.52 8.03
CA GLU A 7 -20.31 17.44 9.12
C GLU A 7 -19.51 16.75 10.24
N ILE A 8 -19.94 15.55 10.68
CA ILE A 8 -19.22 14.73 11.66
C ILE A 8 -17.80 14.40 11.17
N LYS A 9 -17.67 14.02 9.89
CA LYS A 9 -16.38 13.75 9.25
C LYS A 9 -15.47 14.99 9.24
N LEU A 10 -16.00 16.17 8.91
CA LEU A 10 -15.24 17.41 8.98
C LEU A 10 -14.79 17.74 10.42
N ASN A 11 -15.67 17.53 11.39
CA ASN A 11 -15.36 17.71 12.82
C ASN A 11 -14.27 16.74 13.28
N TYR A 12 -14.30 15.50 12.81
CA TYR A 12 -13.26 14.51 13.09
C TYR A 12 -11.89 14.95 12.56
N TYR A 13 -11.81 15.40 11.31
CA TYR A 13 -10.56 15.92 10.75
C TYR A 13 -10.07 17.18 11.46
N THR A 14 -11.00 18.06 11.84
CA THR A 14 -10.67 19.27 12.61
C THR A 14 -10.10 18.91 13.98
N CYS A 15 -10.71 17.95 14.68
CA CYS A 15 -10.21 17.43 15.94
C CYS A 15 -8.83 16.80 15.78
N LEU A 16 -8.62 15.95 14.77
CA LEU A 16 -7.32 15.33 14.49
C LEU A 16 -6.23 16.37 14.26
N ASN A 17 -6.53 17.44 13.51
CA ASN A 17 -5.58 18.51 13.29
C ASN A 17 -5.25 19.26 14.60
N GLY A 18 -6.27 19.60 15.38
CA GLY A 18 -6.11 20.25 16.69
C GLY A 18 -5.39 19.39 17.74
N SER A 19 -5.54 18.06 17.68
CA SER A 19 -4.94 17.12 18.62
C SER A 19 -3.49 16.73 18.28
N LYS A 20 -2.87 17.42 17.31
CA LYS A 20 -1.56 17.05 16.73
C LYS A 20 -1.56 15.60 16.24
N ARG A 21 -2.63 15.22 15.51
CA ARG A 21 -2.80 13.89 14.92
C ARG A 21 -2.82 12.77 15.95
N ASN A 22 -3.49 13.00 17.08
CA ASN A 22 -3.72 11.97 18.09
C ASN A 22 -5.18 11.48 18.02
N PRO A 23 -5.45 10.29 17.48
CA PRO A 23 -6.81 9.76 17.37
C PRO A 23 -7.52 9.56 18.71
N SER A 24 -6.78 9.21 19.77
CA SER A 24 -7.36 8.97 21.10
C SER A 24 -8.00 10.23 21.71
N LYS A 25 -7.71 11.42 21.18
CA LYS A 25 -8.35 12.68 21.59
C LYS A 25 -9.66 12.98 20.87
N CYS A 26 -10.01 12.18 19.86
CA CYS A 26 -11.17 12.36 18.99
C CYS A 26 -12.11 11.15 19.02
N SER A 27 -12.03 10.32 20.09
CA SER A 27 -12.77 9.05 20.22
C SER A 27 -14.29 9.21 20.13
N ASP A 28 -14.82 10.30 20.69
CA ASP A 28 -16.26 10.53 20.75
C ASP A 28 -16.81 10.79 19.35
N ILE A 29 -16.13 11.65 18.59
CA ILE A 29 -16.46 11.94 17.18
C ILE A 29 -16.22 10.71 16.30
N GLU A 30 -15.19 9.91 16.62
CA GLU A 30 -14.94 8.64 15.93
C GLU A 30 -16.11 7.67 16.09
N ALA A 31 -16.71 7.57 17.28
CA ALA A 31 -17.87 6.71 17.53
C ALA A 31 -19.08 7.13 16.68
N GLU A 32 -19.34 8.44 16.58
CA GLU A 32 -20.38 8.99 15.70
C GLU A 32 -20.09 8.70 14.22
N LEU A 33 -18.83 8.82 13.79
CA LEU A 33 -18.44 8.53 12.41
C LEU A 33 -18.56 7.03 12.08
N ARG A 34 -18.31 6.14 13.04
CA ARG A 34 -18.56 4.70 12.92
C ARG A 34 -20.05 4.39 12.82
N GLU A 35 -20.91 5.11 13.54
CA GLU A 35 -22.35 5.00 13.38
C GLU A 35 -22.79 5.43 11.99
N CYS A 36 -22.29 6.58 11.51
CA CYS A 36 -22.50 7.01 10.12
C CYS A 36 -22.08 5.96 9.10
N SER A 37 -20.94 5.29 9.30
CA SER A 37 -20.48 4.22 8.41
C SER A 37 -21.47 3.06 8.37
N LYS A 38 -22.01 2.65 9.52
CA LYS A 38 -23.03 1.58 9.60
C LYS A 38 -24.35 1.99 8.94
N THR A 39 -24.79 3.23 9.10
CA THR A 39 -26.07 3.71 8.55
C THR A 39 -26.02 3.92 7.04
N THR A 40 -24.90 4.43 6.53
CA THR A 40 -24.75 4.78 5.10
C THR A 40 -24.16 3.64 4.27
N GLY A 41 -23.45 2.71 4.91
CA GLY A 41 -22.62 1.71 4.22
C GLY A 41 -21.32 2.30 3.64
N GLU A 42 -21.05 3.60 3.85
CA GLU A 42 -19.83 4.25 3.38
C GLU A 42 -18.65 3.96 4.33
N SER A 43 -17.46 3.79 3.76
CA SER A 43 -16.22 3.73 4.55
C SER A 43 -15.67 5.14 4.76
N TYR A 44 -15.35 5.48 6.00
CA TYR A 44 -14.66 6.73 6.36
C TYR A 44 -13.17 6.51 6.72
N CYS A 45 -12.62 5.35 6.39
CA CYS A 45 -11.20 5.01 6.58
C CYS A 45 -10.68 5.18 8.00
N ILE A 46 -11.54 5.00 8.99
CA ILE A 46 -11.25 5.31 10.40
C ILE A 46 -10.09 4.46 10.91
N ASN A 47 -10.09 3.17 10.58
CA ASN A 47 -9.04 2.26 11.03
C ASN A 47 -7.70 2.59 10.36
N GLU A 48 -7.72 2.88 9.06
CA GLU A 48 -6.55 3.25 8.27
C GLU A 48 -5.94 4.56 8.76
N ILE A 49 -6.78 5.56 9.07
CA ILE A 49 -6.35 6.82 9.71
C ILE A 49 -5.70 6.51 11.05
N ASN A 50 -6.37 5.76 11.93
CA ASN A 50 -5.84 5.47 13.26
C ASN A 50 -4.49 4.73 13.20
N ASN A 51 -4.38 3.72 12.33
CA ASN A 51 -3.15 2.97 12.13
C ASN A 51 -2.03 3.86 11.58
N LEU A 52 -2.34 4.69 10.58
CA LEU A 52 -1.38 5.62 10.00
C LEU A 52 -0.90 6.66 11.01
N MET A 53 -1.79 7.24 11.82
CA MET A 53 -1.42 8.22 12.84
C MET A 53 -0.61 7.59 13.97
N ASN A 54 -0.95 6.37 14.38
CA ASN A 54 -0.18 5.63 15.39
C ASN A 54 1.21 5.28 14.87
N CYS A 55 1.32 4.74 13.65
CA CYS A 55 2.61 4.43 13.05
C CYS A 55 3.43 5.70 12.83
N SER A 56 2.84 6.80 12.36
CA SER A 56 3.56 8.06 12.15
C SER A 56 4.18 8.64 13.43
N ARG A 57 3.67 8.27 14.61
CA ARG A 57 4.24 8.66 15.92
C ARG A 57 5.36 7.73 16.36
N LEU A 58 5.26 6.44 16.04
CA LEU A 58 6.22 5.40 16.36
C LEU A 58 6.45 4.53 15.12
N PRO A 59 7.25 5.03 14.16
CA PRO A 59 7.36 4.39 12.85
C PRO A 59 8.08 3.04 12.93
N ASP A 60 7.62 2.12 12.11
CA ASP A 60 8.28 0.83 11.89
C ASP A 60 9.49 0.99 10.91
N PRO A 61 10.28 -0.08 10.67
CA PRO A 61 11.38 -0.03 9.71
C PRO A 61 10.97 0.30 8.27
N THR A 62 9.69 0.16 7.92
CA THR A 62 9.15 0.50 6.61
C THR A 62 8.67 1.96 6.52
N ILE A 63 8.80 2.72 7.60
CA ILE A 63 8.35 4.12 7.72
C ILE A 63 6.86 4.23 7.36
N CYS A 64 6.05 3.27 7.85
CA CYS A 64 4.60 3.26 7.71
C CYS A 64 4.10 3.16 6.25
N ALA A 65 4.94 2.67 5.33
CA ALA A 65 4.61 2.61 3.91
C ALA A 65 3.30 1.83 3.67
N LYS A 66 3.07 0.77 4.44
CA LYS A 66 1.86 -0.04 4.38
C LYS A 66 0.62 0.75 4.82
N GLU A 67 0.69 1.48 5.93
CA GLU A 67 -0.42 2.28 6.45
C GLU A 67 -0.76 3.42 5.49
N PHE A 68 0.26 4.06 4.89
CA PHE A 68 0.06 5.07 3.85
C PHE A 68 -0.68 4.50 2.64
N PHE A 69 -0.25 3.32 2.17
CA PHE A 69 -0.89 2.65 1.05
C PHE A 69 -2.36 2.31 1.36
N LEU A 70 -2.63 1.69 2.52
CA LEU A 70 -3.98 1.29 2.91
C LEU A 70 -4.91 2.50 3.07
N PHE A 71 -4.43 3.59 3.69
CA PHE A 71 -5.19 4.83 3.78
C PHE A 71 -5.49 5.44 2.40
N ARG A 72 -4.49 5.48 1.52
CA ARG A 72 -4.62 6.03 0.17
C ARG A 72 -5.59 5.23 -0.70
N GLU A 73 -5.64 3.91 -0.54
CA GLU A 73 -6.57 3.06 -1.28
C GLU A 73 -7.97 3.11 -0.67
N CYS A 74 -8.11 3.16 0.65
CA CYS A 74 -9.41 3.34 1.30
C CYS A 74 -10.08 4.68 0.93
N ASN A 75 -9.30 5.77 0.86
CA ASN A 75 -9.84 7.11 0.61
C ASN A 75 -10.23 7.36 -0.87
N ARG A 76 -10.24 6.32 -1.71
CA ARG A 76 -10.73 6.41 -3.08
C ARG A 76 -12.27 6.48 -3.12
N PRO A 77 -12.87 7.38 -3.91
CA PRO A 77 -14.34 7.49 -3.99
C PRO A 77 -15.04 6.23 -4.51
N ASP A 78 -14.42 5.51 -5.45
CA ASP A 78 -14.93 4.27 -6.04
C ASP A 78 -14.43 3.00 -5.33
N GLY A 79 -13.79 3.14 -4.17
CA GLY A 79 -13.24 2.04 -3.39
C GLY A 79 -11.78 1.70 -3.71
N PRO A 80 -11.16 0.80 -2.94
CA PRO A 80 -9.75 0.45 -3.09
C PRO A 80 -9.50 -0.30 -4.40
N HIS A 81 -8.58 0.22 -5.22
CA HIS A 81 -8.16 -0.46 -6.44
C HIS A 81 -7.16 -1.56 -6.15
N MET A 82 -6.32 -1.36 -5.13
CA MET A 82 -5.29 -2.29 -4.73
C MET A 82 -5.44 -2.63 -3.26
N GLN A 83 -5.14 -3.87 -2.92
CA GLN A 83 -5.20 -4.41 -1.57
C GLN A 83 -3.95 -5.25 -1.28
N ILE A 84 -3.77 -5.61 0.00
CA ILE A 84 -2.72 -6.54 0.43
C ILE A 84 -3.39 -7.85 0.82
N GLU A 85 -3.11 -8.90 0.07
CA GLU A 85 -3.61 -10.26 0.29
C GLU A 85 -2.42 -11.22 0.33
N ASP A 86 -2.35 -12.08 1.35
CA ASP A 86 -1.29 -13.09 1.51
C ASP A 86 0.14 -12.54 1.33
N GLY A 87 0.40 -11.33 1.85
CA GLY A 87 1.70 -10.66 1.75
C GLY A 87 2.03 -10.17 0.32
N LYS A 88 1.03 -9.94 -0.52
CA LYS A 88 1.21 -9.45 -1.90
C LYS A 88 0.28 -8.29 -2.18
N TYR A 89 0.73 -7.37 -3.02
CA TYR A 89 -0.15 -6.37 -3.62
C TYR A 89 -1.00 -7.03 -4.72
N VAL A 90 -2.31 -6.87 -4.60
CA VAL A 90 -3.31 -7.42 -5.53
C VAL A 90 -4.23 -6.31 -6.00
N ILE A 91 -4.52 -6.29 -7.30
CA ILE A 91 -5.48 -5.37 -7.93
C ILE A 91 -6.88 -5.99 -7.84
N ALA A 92 -7.86 -5.23 -7.37
CA ALA A 92 -9.25 -5.63 -7.34
C ALA A 92 -9.74 -5.94 -8.77
N LYS A 93 -10.52 -7.02 -8.93
CA LYS A 93 -10.87 -7.57 -10.25
C LYS A 93 -11.63 -6.57 -11.12
N GLU A 94 -12.49 -5.78 -10.50
CA GLU A 94 -13.30 -4.70 -11.06
C GLU A 94 -12.50 -3.47 -11.51
N HIS A 95 -11.19 -3.47 -11.29
CA HIS A 95 -10.29 -2.38 -11.67
C HIS A 95 -9.13 -2.85 -12.55
N LEU A 96 -9.08 -4.14 -12.94
CA LEU A 96 -8.00 -4.71 -13.74
C LEU A 96 -7.80 -4.00 -15.06
N GLU A 97 -8.88 -3.62 -15.76
CA GLU A 97 -8.81 -2.94 -17.05
C GLU A 97 -8.17 -1.55 -16.96
N LYS A 98 -8.07 -0.96 -15.76
CA LYS A 98 -7.39 0.31 -15.52
C LYS A 98 -5.85 0.17 -15.49
N TYR A 99 -5.32 -1.06 -15.49
CA TYR A 99 -3.89 -1.34 -15.34
C TYR A 99 -3.36 -2.24 -16.47
N ASN A 100 -2.15 -1.95 -16.94
CA ASN A 100 -1.47 -2.79 -17.94
C ASN A 100 -0.80 -4.00 -17.27
N VAL A 101 -1.61 -4.97 -16.86
CA VAL A 101 -1.16 -6.17 -16.13
C VAL A 101 -1.73 -7.44 -16.74
N ASN A 102 -0.98 -8.54 -16.67
CA ASN A 102 -1.42 -9.87 -17.12
C ASN A 102 -2.10 -10.68 -16.00
N SER A 103 -2.04 -10.20 -14.76
CA SER A 103 -2.61 -10.85 -13.56
C SER A 103 -2.96 -9.79 -12.52
N ALA A 104 -3.92 -10.10 -11.64
CA ALA A 104 -4.27 -9.26 -10.50
C ALA A 104 -3.15 -9.16 -9.46
N THR A 105 -2.34 -10.20 -9.31
CA THR A 105 -1.21 -10.18 -8.37
C THR A 105 -0.06 -9.36 -8.97
N ILE A 106 0.29 -8.25 -8.32
CA ILE A 106 1.40 -7.38 -8.72
C ILE A 106 2.73 -7.98 -8.25
N GLY A 107 2.82 -8.36 -6.97
CA GLY A 107 4.05 -8.87 -6.37
C GLY A 107 4.02 -8.87 -4.84
N PRO A 108 5.08 -9.37 -4.19
CA PRO A 108 5.21 -9.36 -2.72
C PRO A 108 5.26 -7.94 -2.16
N VAL A 109 4.78 -7.77 -0.93
CA VAL A 109 4.86 -6.47 -0.22
C VAL A 109 6.26 -6.17 0.29
N ASP A 110 7.04 -7.22 0.57
CA ASP A 110 8.41 -7.13 1.06
C ASP A 110 9.42 -7.40 -0.06
N ALA A 111 10.55 -6.70 0.01
CA ALA A 111 11.67 -6.94 -0.88
C ALA A 111 12.25 -8.34 -0.64
N PRO A 112 12.76 -9.02 -1.69
CA PRO A 112 13.41 -10.31 -1.51
C PRO A 112 14.69 -10.16 -0.69
N GLU A 113 14.93 -11.12 0.20
CA GLU A 113 16.20 -11.20 0.90
C GLU A 113 17.37 -11.47 -0.06
N ARG A 114 18.55 -10.95 0.31
CA ARG A 114 19.79 -11.21 -0.44
C ARG A 114 20.08 -12.71 -0.42
N ASN A 115 20.16 -13.31 -1.60
CA ASN A 115 20.48 -14.73 -1.75
C ASN A 115 21.33 -14.93 -3.00
N ASN A 116 22.59 -15.35 -2.80
CA ASN A 116 23.55 -15.50 -3.90
C ASN A 116 23.11 -16.52 -4.95
N THR A 117 22.42 -17.59 -4.54
CA THR A 117 21.89 -18.59 -5.46
C THR A 117 20.83 -17.98 -6.37
N LYS A 118 19.84 -17.27 -5.79
CA LYS A 118 18.82 -16.55 -6.57
C LYS A 118 19.44 -15.50 -7.48
N THR A 119 20.48 -14.79 -7.03
CA THR A 119 21.20 -13.83 -7.86
C THR A 119 21.88 -14.51 -9.05
N ALA A 120 22.58 -15.63 -8.83
CA ALA A 120 23.22 -16.38 -9.90
C ALA A 120 22.20 -16.94 -10.90
N GLU A 121 21.11 -17.54 -10.42
CA GLU A 121 20.01 -18.04 -11.25
C GLU A 121 19.40 -16.93 -12.13
N PHE A 122 19.17 -15.75 -11.54
CA PHE A 122 18.66 -14.60 -12.29
C PHE A 122 19.65 -14.13 -13.36
N LEU A 123 20.95 -14.08 -13.04
CA LEU A 123 21.99 -13.71 -14.01
C LEU A 123 22.07 -14.70 -15.18
N GLU A 124 21.95 -16.00 -14.94
CA GLU A 124 21.93 -16.98 -16.02
C GLU A 124 20.71 -16.80 -16.93
N LYS A 125 19.51 -16.61 -16.35
CA LYS A 125 18.30 -16.28 -17.13
C LYS A 125 18.47 -15.03 -17.98
N MET A 126 19.11 -13.98 -17.44
CA MET A 126 19.40 -12.77 -18.21
C MET A 126 20.36 -13.03 -19.37
N LYS A 127 21.41 -13.83 -19.17
CA LYS A 127 22.35 -14.19 -20.24
C LYS A 127 21.65 -14.99 -21.35
N GLU A 128 20.80 -15.93 -20.97
CA GLU A 128 19.98 -16.70 -21.90
C GLU A 128 19.06 -15.77 -22.71
N THR A 129 18.37 -14.85 -22.04
CA THR A 129 17.42 -13.92 -22.69
C THR A 129 18.10 -12.94 -23.65
N LEU A 130 19.28 -12.42 -23.29
CA LEU A 130 19.96 -11.38 -24.06
C LEU A 130 20.79 -11.93 -25.22
N HIS A 131 21.13 -13.23 -25.22
CA HIS A 131 21.91 -13.90 -26.27
C HIS A 131 23.23 -13.22 -26.68
N LEU A 132 23.85 -12.42 -25.80
CA LEU A 132 25.10 -11.72 -26.11
C LEU A 132 26.26 -12.71 -26.23
N LYS A 133 26.97 -12.67 -27.36
CA LYS A 133 28.12 -13.56 -27.65
C LYS A 133 29.19 -13.50 -26.55
N ASN A 134 29.47 -12.30 -26.04
CA ASN A 134 30.50 -12.08 -25.01
C ASN A 134 30.25 -12.88 -23.72
N PHE A 135 28.99 -13.19 -23.36
CA PHE A 135 28.69 -14.02 -22.20
C PHE A 135 29.01 -15.50 -22.40
N LYS A 136 28.88 -15.99 -23.64
CA LYS A 136 29.24 -17.38 -24.00
C LYS A 136 30.75 -17.53 -24.15
N GLU A 137 31.39 -16.54 -24.76
CA GLU A 137 32.81 -16.57 -25.12
C GLU A 137 33.74 -16.24 -23.94
N LYS A 138 33.19 -15.84 -22.77
CA LYS A 138 33.95 -15.38 -21.60
C LYS A 138 35.05 -14.37 -22.00
N PHE A 139 34.73 -13.50 -22.95
CA PHE A 139 35.71 -12.64 -23.59
C PHE A 139 36.28 -11.63 -22.57
N VAL A 140 37.60 -11.66 -22.39
CA VAL A 140 38.36 -10.69 -21.62
C VAL A 140 39.49 -10.18 -22.52
N ALA A 141 39.38 -8.93 -22.97
CA ALA A 141 40.30 -8.35 -23.97
C ALA A 141 41.75 -8.27 -23.48
N TYR A 142 41.95 -8.04 -22.18
CA TYR A 142 43.25 -8.01 -21.53
C TYR A 142 43.07 -8.34 -20.04
N LYS A 143 43.93 -9.20 -19.50
CA LYS A 143 43.97 -9.56 -18.07
C LYS A 143 45.42 -9.42 -17.60
N TRP A 144 45.62 -8.55 -16.61
CA TRP A 144 46.92 -8.36 -15.93
C TRP A 144 47.41 -9.65 -15.28
#